data_AF-A0ABC8RNK4-F1
#
_entry.id   AF-A0ABC8RNK4-F1
#
_cell.length_a   1.000
_cell.length_b   1.000
_cell.length_c   1.000
_cell.angle_alpha   90.00
_cell.angle_beta   90.00
_cell.angle_gamma   90.00
#
_symmetry.space_group_name_H-M   'P 1'
#
loop_
_entity.id
_entity.type
_entity.pdbx_description
1 polymer ?
#
loop_
_entity_poly.entity_id
_entity_poly.type
_entity_poly.pdbx_seq_one_letter_code
_entity_poly.pdbx_strand_id
1 'polypeptide(L)'
;MDLHALGVSYKIKRLKQQLLMLERLTGKQESYEDSESNDYGHIGMRGFYTLMSLLNKQVSRYQSLQGKTDELCKRMHENDLDVNRGGSSIARKKEETKILEHFLEETFQLQRYIVATGQKWAEIQSKIASGFVGVTEELDKPANFDMTRFADNIRTLFREVQRGIDVRIARIIGDLEGTLAREGMMHLRK
;
A
#
# COMPACT_ATOMS: atom_id res chain seq x y z
N MET A 1 -10.28 -17.59 2.02
CA MET A 1 -9.32 -16.62 2.59
C MET A 1 -8.49 -16.06 1.45
N ASP A 2 -8.43 -14.74 1.25
CA ASP A 2 -7.61 -14.11 0.18
C ASP A 2 -6.14 -14.08 0.60
N LEU A 3 -5.34 -15.01 0.05
CA LEU A 3 -3.90 -15.14 0.34
C LEU A 3 -3.10 -13.91 -0.11
N HIS A 4 -3.54 -13.23 -1.17
CA HIS A 4 -2.88 -12.01 -1.65
C HIS A 4 -3.14 -10.84 -0.70
N ALA A 5 -4.37 -10.70 -0.18
CA ALA A 5 -4.69 -9.71 0.86
C ALA A 5 -3.82 -9.89 2.10
N LEU A 6 -3.70 -11.13 2.58
CA LEU A 6 -2.91 -11.46 3.75
C LEU A 6 -1.43 -11.15 3.52
N GLY A 7 -0.92 -11.51 2.34
CA GLY A 7 0.46 -11.25 1.93
C GLY A 7 0.80 -9.76 1.83
N VAL A 8 -0.14 -8.90 1.42
CA VAL A 8 0.02 -7.44 1.42
C VAL A 8 -0.03 -6.89 2.85
N SER A 9 -1.03 -7.30 3.64
CA SER A 9 -1.20 -6.85 5.03
C SER A 9 0.02 -7.14 5.89
N TYR A 10 0.60 -8.34 5.76
CA TYR A 10 1.82 -8.71 6.45
C TYR A 10 2.99 -7.78 6.09
N LYS A 11 3.19 -7.49 4.81
CA LYS A 11 4.28 -6.60 4.36
C LYS A 11 4.09 -5.16 4.84
N ILE A 12 2.86 -4.64 4.86
CA ILE A 12 2.55 -3.31 5.42
C ILE A 12 2.86 -3.28 6.93
N LYS A 13 2.48 -4.33 7.68
CA LYS A 13 2.82 -4.44 9.10
C LYS A 13 4.35 -4.50 9.31
N ARG A 14 5.06 -5.25 8.48
CA ARG A 14 6.52 -5.32 8.51
C ARG A 14 7.18 -3.97 8.23
N LEU A 15 6.69 -3.21 7.25
CA LEU A 15 7.14 -1.83 6.99
C LEU A 15 6.98 -0.95 8.23
N LYS A 16 5.80 -0.95 8.85
CA LYS A 16 5.58 -0.19 10.10
C LYS A 16 6.56 -0.55 11.20
N GLN A 17 6.79 -1.85 11.40
CA GLN A 17 7.70 -2.35 12.42
C GLN A 17 9.14 -1.90 12.16
N GLN A 18 9.61 -1.98 10.91
CA GLN A 18 10.95 -1.57 10.53
C GLN A 18 11.18 -0.06 10.69
N LEU A 19 10.19 0.75 10.30
CA LEU A 19 10.23 2.20 10.48
C LEU A 19 10.24 2.58 11.97
N LEU A 20 9.37 1.98 12.78
CA LEU A 20 9.33 2.23 14.23
C LEU A 20 10.62 1.79 14.94
N MET A 21 11.20 0.67 14.51
CA MET A 21 12.49 0.20 15.04
C MET A 21 13.59 1.24 14.75
N LEU A 22 13.62 1.79 13.55
CA LEU A 22 14.60 2.82 13.18
C LEU A 22 14.42 4.10 13.99
N GLU A 23 13.19 4.60 14.12
CA GLU A 23 12.88 5.77 14.96
C GLU A 23 13.36 5.58 16.40
N ARG A 24 13.20 4.36 16.95
CA ARG A 24 13.68 4.03 18.31
C ARG A 24 15.19 3.91 18.42
N LEU A 25 15.87 3.46 17.37
CA LEU A 25 17.33 3.38 17.36
C LEU A 25 17.92 4.80 17.35
N THR A 26 17.39 5.67 16.48
CA THR A 26 17.86 7.05 16.36
C THR A 26 17.49 7.91 17.57
N GLY A 27 16.27 7.82 18.10
CA GLY A 27 15.84 8.60 19.27
C GLY A 27 16.48 8.19 20.61
N LYS A 28 17.05 6.98 20.71
CA LYS A 28 17.85 6.57 21.88
C LYS A 28 19.25 7.18 21.87
N GLN A 29 19.75 7.58 20.70
CA GLN A 29 21.11 8.10 20.56
C GLN A 29 21.19 9.58 20.94
N GLU A 30 20.13 10.37 20.70
CA GLU A 30 19.99 11.75 21.20
C GLU A 30 20.05 11.85 22.74
N SER A 31 19.60 10.83 23.48
CA SER A 31 19.64 10.84 24.95
C SER A 31 21.06 10.67 25.54
N TYR A 32 22.04 10.26 24.73
CA TYR A 32 23.41 10.00 25.17
C TYR A 32 24.42 11.10 24.78
N GLU A 33 24.06 11.98 23.84
CA GLU A 33 24.96 13.01 23.30
C GLU A 33 24.38 14.43 23.49
N ASP A 34 24.20 14.82 24.76
CA ASP A 34 24.00 16.23 25.14
C ASP A 34 25.37 16.85 25.48
N SER A 35 26.27 16.88 24.48
CA SER A 35 27.47 17.71 24.53
C SER A 35 28.02 17.98 23.13
N GLU A 36 28.20 19.27 22.86
CA GLU A 36 28.93 19.88 21.73
C GLU A 36 28.21 19.96 20.38
N SER A 37 27.49 21.08 20.26
CA SER A 37 27.07 21.80 19.04
C SER A 37 27.92 21.50 17.79
N ASN A 38 27.39 20.68 16.88
CA ASN A 38 27.85 20.59 15.50
C ASN A 38 26.66 20.85 14.55
N ASP A 39 26.65 22.03 13.91
CA ASP A 39 25.55 22.54 13.06
C ASP A 39 25.21 21.61 11.88
N TYR A 40 26.18 20.81 11.41
CA TYR A 40 26.01 19.84 10.33
C TYR A 40 25.18 18.60 10.70
N GLY A 41 25.34 18.05 11.92
CA GLY A 41 24.54 16.90 12.40
C GLY A 41 23.06 17.25 12.52
N HIS A 42 22.78 18.50 12.89
CA HIS A 42 21.43 19.02 13.04
C HIS A 42 20.65 19.11 11.71
N ILE A 43 21.35 19.31 10.59
CA ILE A 43 20.78 19.32 9.23
C ILE A 43 20.52 17.89 8.74
N GLY A 44 21.45 16.97 8.99
CA GLY A 44 21.32 15.54 8.67
C GLY A 44 20.11 14.90 9.37
N MET A 45 19.97 15.15 10.67
CA MET A 45 18.86 14.65 11.47
C MET A 45 17.50 15.23 11.06
N ARG A 46 17.44 16.51 10.68
CA ARG A 46 16.21 17.12 10.12
C ARG A 46 15.79 16.43 8.80
N GLY A 47 16.76 16.10 7.94
CA GLY A 47 16.54 15.35 6.71
C GLY A 47 15.98 13.95 6.98
N PHE A 48 16.52 13.26 7.97
CA PHE A 48 16.07 11.95 8.41
C PHE A 48 14.63 11.96 8.93
N TYR A 49 14.29 12.86 9.86
CA TYR A 49 12.92 12.97 10.38
C TYR A 49 11.91 13.30 9.27
N THR A 50 12.32 14.13 8.32
CA THR A 50 11.50 14.44 7.14
C THR A 50 11.27 13.19 6.29
N LEU A 51 12.32 12.41 6.02
CA LEU A 51 12.23 11.17 5.27
C LEU A 51 11.34 10.14 6.01
N MET A 52 11.53 9.97 7.32
CA MET A 52 10.70 9.09 8.15
C MET A 52 9.22 9.48 8.11
N SER A 53 8.91 10.78 8.17
CA SER A 53 7.54 11.27 8.00
C SER A 53 6.97 10.91 6.62
N LEU A 54 7.76 11.04 5.55
CA LEU A 54 7.34 10.66 4.20
C LEU A 54 7.08 9.15 4.08
N LEU A 55 7.97 8.32 4.63
CA LEU A 55 7.83 6.86 4.62
C LEU A 55 6.60 6.42 5.41
N ASN A 56 6.39 6.96 6.61
CA ASN A 56 5.19 6.66 7.42
C ASN A 56 3.90 7.08 6.70
N LYS A 57 3.87 8.27 6.08
CA LYS A 57 2.73 8.70 5.24
C LYS A 57 2.49 7.74 4.09
N GLN A 58 3.56 7.23 3.46
CA GLN A 58 3.43 6.27 2.37
C GLN A 58 2.88 4.93 2.84
N VAL A 59 3.30 4.44 4.01
CA VAL A 59 2.69 3.25 4.64
C VAL A 59 1.20 3.45 4.87
N SER A 60 0.79 4.60 5.40
CA SER A 60 -0.63 4.91 5.65
C SER A 60 -1.46 4.94 4.36
N ARG A 61 -0.90 5.44 3.24
CA ARG A 61 -1.56 5.40 1.92
C ARG A 61 -1.81 3.96 1.47
N TYR A 62 -0.79 3.11 1.49
CA TYR A 62 -0.96 1.70 1.11
C TYR A 62 -1.91 0.96 2.04
N GLN A 63 -1.89 1.25 3.35
CA GLN A 63 -2.83 0.65 4.29
C GLN A 63 -4.28 1.07 3.99
N SER A 64 -4.52 2.36 3.72
CA SER A 64 -5.86 2.85 3.36
C SER A 64 -6.35 2.20 2.07
N LEU A 65 -5.48 2.12 1.06
CA LEU A 65 -5.78 1.51 -0.22
C LEU A 65 -6.08 0.01 -0.09
N GLN A 66 -5.30 -0.72 0.71
CA GLN A 66 -5.58 -2.12 1.02
C GLN A 66 -6.95 -2.25 1.71
N GLY A 67 -7.23 -1.41 2.71
CA GLY A 67 -8.52 -1.43 3.43
C GLY A 67 -9.71 -1.19 2.51
N LYS A 68 -9.63 -0.21 1.61
CA LYS A 68 -10.69 0.06 0.62
C LYS A 68 -10.88 -1.11 -0.36
N THR A 69 -9.79 -1.76 -0.76
CA THR A 69 -9.83 -2.96 -1.62
C THR A 69 -10.51 -4.13 -0.89
N ASP A 70 -10.18 -4.33 0.39
CA ASP A 70 -10.76 -5.38 1.24
C ASP A 70 -12.26 -5.14 1.47
N GLU A 71 -12.65 -3.88 1.72
CA GLU A 71 -14.05 -3.47 1.89
C GLU A 71 -14.87 -3.66 0.62
N LEU A 72 -14.32 -3.30 -0.55
CA LEU A 72 -14.95 -3.55 -1.84
C LEU A 72 -15.19 -5.05 -2.05
N CYS A 73 -14.17 -5.88 -1.84
CA CYS A 73 -14.29 -7.35 -1.98
C CYS A 73 -15.36 -7.92 -1.03
N LYS A 74 -15.43 -7.40 0.20
CA LYS A 74 -16.43 -7.80 1.18
C LYS A 74 -17.84 -7.48 0.68
N ARG A 75 -18.10 -6.26 0.21
CA ARG A 75 -19.41 -5.86 -0.33
C ARG A 75 -19.78 -6.69 -1.55
N MET A 76 -18.84 -6.95 -2.46
CA MET A 76 -19.09 -7.82 -3.61
C MET A 76 -19.53 -9.23 -3.18
N HIS A 77 -18.84 -9.83 -2.21
CA HIS A 77 -19.18 -11.15 -1.70
C HIS A 77 -20.55 -11.20 -0.99
N GLU A 78 -20.87 -10.16 -0.21
CA GLU A 78 -22.18 -10.04 0.46
C GLU A 78 -23.32 -9.94 -0.56
N ASN A 79 -23.11 -9.19 -1.66
CA ASN A 79 -24.10 -9.09 -2.74
C ASN A 79 -24.30 -10.42 -3.49
N ASP A 80 -23.22 -11.17 -3.78
CA ASP A 80 -23.32 -12.49 -4.42
C ASP A 80 -24.14 -13.50 -3.60
N LEU A 81 -24.06 -13.43 -2.26
CA LEU A 81 -24.83 -14.29 -1.36
C LEU A 81 -26.32 -13.97 -1.39
N ASP A 82 -26.68 -12.69 -1.48
CA ASP A 82 -28.08 -12.24 -1.55
C ASP A 82 -28.73 -12.61 -2.89
N VAL A 83 -27.98 -12.55 -4.00
CA VAL A 83 -28.45 -12.93 -5.34
C VAL A 83 -28.77 -14.43 -5.43
N ASN A 84 -27.98 -15.29 -4.79
CA ASN A 84 -28.19 -16.75 -4.80
C ASN A 84 -29.44 -17.23 -4.03
N ARG A 85 -30.11 -16.35 -3.27
CA ARG A 85 -31.30 -16.71 -2.46
C ARG A 85 -32.66 -16.52 -3.14
N GLY A 86 -32.74 -15.91 -4.33
CA GLY A 86 -34.02 -15.54 -4.95
C GLY A 86 -34.16 -15.91 -6.43
N GLY A 87 -35.24 -16.62 -6.80
CA GLY A 87 -35.51 -17.06 -8.18
C GLY A 87 -35.54 -15.95 -9.24
N SER A 88 -34.91 -16.21 -10.40
CA SER A 88 -34.53 -15.22 -11.42
C SER A 88 -35.71 -14.57 -12.16
N SER A 89 -35.79 -13.24 -12.12
CA SER A 89 -36.64 -12.43 -13.00
C SER A 89 -35.79 -11.48 -13.85
N ILE A 90 -36.28 -11.09 -15.04
CA ILE A 90 -35.55 -10.22 -15.98
C ILE A 90 -35.26 -8.83 -15.37
N ALA A 91 -36.19 -8.29 -14.58
CA ALA A 91 -35.98 -7.02 -13.89
C ALA A 91 -34.86 -7.09 -12.84
N ARG A 92 -34.68 -8.26 -12.19
CA ARG A 92 -33.62 -8.47 -11.19
C ARG A 92 -32.24 -8.59 -11.84
N LYS A 93 -32.14 -9.27 -12.99
CA LYS A 93 -30.91 -9.32 -13.81
C LYS A 93 -30.40 -7.95 -14.25
N LYS A 94 -31.32 -7.05 -14.66
CA LYS A 94 -30.94 -5.68 -15.02
C LYS A 94 -30.38 -4.89 -13.84
N GLU A 95 -30.88 -5.12 -12.64
CA GLU A 95 -30.37 -4.47 -11.43
C GLU A 95 -29.03 -5.06 -10.99
N GLU A 96 -28.86 -6.38 -11.10
CA GLU A 96 -27.59 -7.07 -10.87
C GLU A 96 -26.46 -6.54 -11.78
N THR A 97 -26.73 -6.33 -13.08
CA THR A 97 -25.75 -5.75 -14.01
C THR A 97 -25.30 -4.35 -13.58
N LYS A 98 -26.23 -3.48 -13.14
CA LYS A 98 -25.86 -2.14 -12.67
C LYS A 98 -25.00 -2.17 -11.41
N ILE A 99 -25.26 -3.11 -10.50
CA ILE A 99 -24.44 -3.29 -9.29
C ILE A 99 -23.02 -3.70 -9.68
N LEU A 100 -22.87 -4.63 -10.63
CA LEU A 100 -21.56 -5.03 -11.17
C LEU A 100 -20.82 -3.86 -11.85
N GLU A 101 -21.53 -3.06 -12.65
CA GLU A 101 -20.96 -1.83 -13.26
C GLU A 101 -20.51 -0.82 -12.19
N HIS A 102 -21.28 -0.67 -11.11
CA HIS A 102 -20.91 0.19 -9.99
C HIS A 102 -19.63 -0.29 -9.29
N PHE A 103 -19.52 -1.58 -9.00
CA PHE A 103 -18.29 -2.15 -8.43
C PHE A 103 -17.10 -2.03 -9.37
N LEU A 104 -17.31 -2.14 -10.68
CA LEU A 104 -16.25 -1.96 -11.67
C LEU A 104 -15.74 -0.52 -11.68
N GLU A 105 -16.62 0.46 -11.64
CA GLU A 105 -16.23 1.87 -11.51
C GLU A 105 -15.46 2.13 -10.21
N GLU A 106 -15.94 1.63 -9.07
CA GLU A 106 -15.21 1.72 -7.79
C GLU A 106 -13.81 1.07 -7.89
N THR A 107 -13.70 -0.06 -8.60
CA THR A 107 -12.41 -0.73 -8.83
C THR A 107 -11.48 0.13 -9.69
N PHE A 108 -11.99 0.81 -10.72
CA PHE A 108 -11.20 1.76 -11.50
C PHE A 108 -10.75 2.98 -10.68
N GLN A 109 -11.57 3.45 -9.73
CA GLN A 109 -11.13 4.47 -8.77
C GLN A 109 -9.94 3.96 -7.94
N LEU A 110 -9.98 2.71 -7.47
CA LEU A 110 -8.86 2.10 -6.75
C LEU A 110 -7.62 1.93 -7.64
N GLN A 111 -7.80 1.56 -8.92
CA GLN A 111 -6.70 1.48 -9.90
C GLN A 111 -6.03 2.84 -10.10
N ARG A 112 -6.80 3.92 -10.26
CA ARG A 112 -6.25 5.28 -10.34
C ARG A 112 -5.51 5.65 -9.06
N TYR A 113 -6.05 5.26 -7.90
CA TYR A 113 -5.43 5.57 -6.62
C TYR A 113 -4.12 4.81 -6.36
N ILE A 114 -4.01 3.53 -6.76
CA ILE A 114 -2.73 2.79 -6.66
C ILE A 114 -1.66 3.38 -7.59
N VAL A 115 -2.04 3.81 -8.80
CA VAL A 115 -1.11 4.47 -9.74
C VAL A 115 -0.58 5.77 -9.14
N ALA A 116 -1.47 6.64 -8.62
CA ALA A 116 -1.07 7.89 -7.97
C ALA A 116 -0.19 7.63 -6.73
N THR A 117 -0.50 6.59 -5.95
CA THR A 117 0.29 6.18 -4.79
C THR A 117 1.69 5.71 -5.21
N GLY A 118 1.81 5.00 -6.33
CA GLY A 118 3.09 4.55 -6.87
C GLY A 118 3.94 5.67 -7.47
N GLN A 119 3.32 6.66 -8.10
CA GLN A 119 4.02 7.88 -8.51
C GLN A 119 4.58 8.62 -7.29
N LYS A 120 3.79 8.73 -6.21
CA LYS A 120 4.26 9.32 -4.95
C LYS A 120 5.42 8.53 -4.33
N TRP A 121 5.39 7.20 -4.43
CA TRP A 121 6.50 6.37 -3.99
C TRP A 121 7.78 6.64 -4.79
N ALA A 122 7.69 6.76 -6.12
CA ALA A 122 8.85 7.09 -6.96
C ALA A 122 9.52 8.40 -6.55
N GLU A 123 8.73 9.44 -6.21
CA GLU A 123 9.25 10.71 -5.67
C GLU A 123 9.92 10.56 -4.30
N ILE A 124 9.42 9.68 -3.43
CA ILE A 124 10.02 9.44 -2.11
C ILE A 124 11.31 8.64 -2.27
N GLN A 125 11.33 7.67 -3.17
CA GLN A 125 12.45 6.77 -3.40
C GLN A 125 13.73 7.54 -3.79
N SER A 126 13.62 8.62 -4.58
CA SER A 126 14.76 9.45 -4.96
C SER A 126 15.38 10.21 -3.76
N LYS A 127 14.59 10.45 -2.71
CA LYS A 127 15.02 11.15 -1.48
C LYS A 127 15.62 10.21 -0.44
N ILE A 128 15.47 8.90 -0.61
CA ILE A 128 15.98 7.90 0.34
C ILE A 128 17.50 7.95 0.41
N ALA A 129 18.19 8.09 -0.73
CA ALA A 129 19.65 8.12 -0.75
C ALA A 129 20.19 9.30 0.06
N SER A 130 19.67 10.52 -0.17
CA SER A 130 20.08 11.73 0.55
C SER A 130 19.60 11.81 1.99
N GLY A 131 18.43 11.25 2.31
CA GLY A 131 17.83 11.35 3.65
C GLY A 131 18.46 10.43 4.70
N PHE A 132 19.24 9.41 4.29
CA PHE A 132 19.98 8.54 5.20
C PHE A 132 21.47 8.91 5.34
N VAL A 133 22.05 9.75 4.47
CA VAL A 133 23.48 10.12 4.52
C VAL A 133 23.86 10.73 5.88
N GLY A 134 23.09 11.69 6.38
CA GLY A 134 23.39 12.39 7.63
C GLY A 134 23.32 11.52 8.89
N VAL A 135 22.57 10.41 8.86
CA VAL A 135 22.53 9.45 9.98
C VAL A 135 23.63 8.41 9.85
N THR A 136 24.10 8.13 8.63
CA THR A 136 25.14 7.11 8.38
C THR A 136 26.45 7.50 9.09
N GLU A 137 26.81 8.79 9.12
CA GLU A 137 28.01 9.28 9.83
C GLU A 137 27.92 9.15 11.36
N GLU A 138 26.72 9.34 11.94
CA GLU A 138 26.47 9.16 13.38
C GLU A 138 26.33 7.67 13.77
N LEU A 139 25.93 6.84 12.80
CA LEU A 139 25.73 5.40 12.97
C LEU A 139 26.90 4.54 12.48
N ASP A 140 28.00 5.05 11.92
CA ASP A 140 29.08 4.22 11.34
C ASP A 140 30.19 3.77 12.32
N LYS A 141 29.87 3.60 13.61
CA LYS A 141 30.75 2.88 14.55
C LYS A 141 30.74 1.37 14.21
N PRO A 142 31.86 0.62 14.33
CA PRO A 142 32.05 -0.70 13.72
C PRO A 142 31.12 -1.85 14.21
N ALA A 143 30.20 -1.60 15.13
CA ALA A 143 29.19 -2.55 15.62
C ALA A 143 27.74 -2.19 15.22
N ASN A 144 27.56 -1.26 14.28
CA ASN A 144 26.35 -0.46 14.19
C ASN A 144 25.53 -0.68 12.90
N PHE A 145 24.29 -0.21 12.92
CA PHE A 145 23.20 -0.60 12.02
C PHE A 145 23.43 -0.23 10.55
N ASP A 146 23.38 -1.23 9.65
CA ASP A 146 23.58 -1.05 8.20
C ASP A 146 22.41 -0.30 7.54
N MET A 147 22.56 1.02 7.42
CA MET A 147 21.60 1.93 6.80
C MET A 147 21.40 1.68 5.31
N THR A 148 22.43 1.23 4.60
CA THR A 148 22.34 0.96 3.16
C THR A 148 21.42 -0.23 2.89
N ARG A 149 21.64 -1.33 3.61
CA ARG A 149 20.79 -2.53 3.55
C ARG A 149 19.39 -2.24 4.06
N PHE A 150 19.23 -1.40 5.08
CA PHE A 150 17.91 -0.98 5.54
C PHE A 150 17.15 -0.23 4.44
N ALA A 151 17.78 0.75 3.79
CA ALA A 151 17.17 1.51 2.71
C ALA A 151 16.71 0.60 1.56
N ASP A 152 17.52 -0.38 1.18
CA ASP A 152 17.18 -1.34 0.13
C ASP A 152 16.04 -2.29 0.53
N ASN A 153 15.99 -2.72 1.79
CA ASN A 153 14.87 -3.49 2.33
C ASN A 153 13.56 -2.68 2.28
N ILE A 154 13.58 -1.41 2.69
CA ILE A 154 12.42 -0.52 2.62
C ILE A 154 11.95 -0.35 1.18
N ARG A 155 12.88 -0.11 0.24
CA ARG A 155 12.56 -0.01 -1.20
C ARG A 155 11.89 -1.27 -1.73
N THR A 156 12.43 -2.42 -1.36
CA THR A 156 11.92 -3.73 -1.78
C THR A 156 10.52 -3.98 -1.23
N LEU A 157 10.30 -3.75 0.06
CA LEU A 157 9.01 -3.96 0.70
C LEU A 157 7.90 -3.06 0.13
N PHE A 158 8.18 -1.77 -0.10
CA PHE A 158 7.19 -0.88 -0.74
C PHE A 158 6.82 -1.33 -2.15
N ARG A 159 7.82 -1.76 -2.95
CA ARG A 159 7.59 -2.31 -4.29
C ARG A 159 6.72 -3.55 -4.26
N GLU A 160 6.97 -4.46 -3.31
CA GLU A 160 6.18 -5.68 -3.13
C GLU A 160 4.75 -5.39 -2.67
N VAL A 161 4.56 -4.41 -1.78
CA VAL A 161 3.22 -3.95 -1.35
C VAL A 161 2.45 -3.38 -2.54
N GLN A 162 3.07 -2.46 -3.30
CA GLN A 162 2.45 -1.88 -4.49
C GLN A 162 2.04 -2.95 -5.50
N ARG A 163 2.98 -3.81 -5.89
CA ARG A 163 2.70 -4.92 -6.82
C ARG A 163 1.59 -5.83 -6.30
N GLY A 164 1.59 -6.13 -5.00
CA GLY A 164 0.58 -6.98 -4.39
C GLY A 164 -0.81 -6.38 -4.49
N ILE A 165 -0.95 -5.06 -4.31
CA ILE A 165 -2.23 -4.36 -4.47
C ILE A 165 -2.63 -4.26 -5.94
N ASP A 166 -1.70 -3.91 -6.83
CA ASP A 166 -1.94 -3.83 -8.28
C ASP A 166 -2.51 -5.15 -8.83
N VAL A 167 -1.90 -6.28 -8.45
CA VAL A 167 -2.36 -7.61 -8.87
C VAL A 167 -3.78 -7.91 -8.36
N ARG A 168 -4.09 -7.53 -7.12
CA ARG A 168 -5.43 -7.73 -6.56
C ARG A 168 -6.48 -6.91 -7.30
N ILE A 169 -6.19 -5.63 -7.54
CA ILE A 169 -7.09 -4.75 -8.31
C ILE A 169 -7.29 -5.29 -9.72
N ALA A 170 -6.22 -5.67 -10.43
CA ALA A 170 -6.31 -6.24 -11.77
C ALA A 170 -7.15 -7.52 -11.83
N ARG A 171 -7.04 -8.37 -10.80
CA ARG A 171 -7.88 -9.57 -10.68
C ARG A 171 -9.36 -9.22 -10.49
N ILE A 172 -9.67 -8.27 -9.61
CA ILE A 172 -11.05 -7.83 -9.37
C ILE A 172 -11.66 -7.26 -10.66
N ILE A 173 -10.91 -6.43 -11.40
CA ILE A 173 -11.33 -5.92 -12.71
C ILE A 173 -11.66 -7.09 -13.65
N GLY A 174 -10.73 -8.05 -13.80
CA GLY A 174 -10.94 -9.20 -14.68
C GLY A 174 -12.15 -10.05 -14.29
N ASP A 175 -12.38 -10.27 -12.99
CA ASP A 175 -13.53 -11.03 -12.48
C ASP A 175 -14.85 -10.29 -12.77
N LEU A 176 -14.89 -8.96 -12.57
CA LEU A 176 -16.05 -8.11 -12.84
C LEU A 176 -16.36 -8.00 -14.34
N GLU A 177 -15.36 -7.66 -15.16
CA GLU A 177 -15.50 -7.56 -16.62
C GLU A 177 -15.90 -8.91 -17.23
N GLY A 178 -15.32 -10.01 -16.76
CA GLY A 178 -15.68 -11.36 -17.20
C GLY A 178 -17.14 -11.71 -16.88
N THR A 179 -17.63 -11.30 -15.70
CA THR A 179 -19.02 -11.51 -15.29
C THR A 179 -19.98 -10.66 -16.13
N LEU A 180 -19.66 -9.38 -16.35
CA LEU A 180 -20.44 -8.48 -17.21
C LEU A 180 -20.50 -8.97 -18.66
N ALA A 181 -19.37 -9.44 -19.22
CA ALA A 181 -19.33 -9.99 -20.57
C ALA A 181 -20.22 -11.24 -20.70
N ARG A 182 -20.22 -12.12 -19.68
CA ARG A 182 -21.10 -13.29 -19.64
C ARG A 182 -22.58 -12.89 -19.62
N GLU A 183 -22.98 -11.93 -18.80
CA GLU A 183 -24.39 -11.49 -18.75
C GLU A 183 -24.81 -10.79 -20.05
N GLY A 184 -23.91 -10.00 -20.66
CA GLY A 184 -24.14 -9.41 -21.98
C GLY A 184 -24.39 -10.44 -23.07
N MET A 185 -23.60 -11.52 -23.13
CA MET A 185 -23.81 -12.62 -24.08
C MET A 185 -25.12 -13.38 -23.83
N MET A 186 -25.55 -13.52 -22.57
CA MET A 186 -26.83 -14.15 -22.21
C MET A 186 -28.03 -13.31 -22.66
N HIS A 187 -27.90 -11.98 -22.70
CA HIS A 187 -28.93 -11.09 -23.21
C HIS A 187 -29.03 -11.09 -24.75
N LEU A 188 -27.92 -11.27 -25.47
CA LEU A 188 -27.91 -11.35 -26.94
C LEU A 188 -28.50 -12.66 -27.49
N ARG A 189 -28.58 -13.71 -26.65
CA ARG A 189 -29.08 -15.04 -27.04
C ARG A 189 -30.59 -15.23 -26.86
N LYS A 190 -31.30 -14.25 -26.31
CA LYS A 190 -32.76 -14.23 -26.17
C LYS A 190 -33.39 -13.40 -27.28
#